data_AF-A0A929Y1Z2-F1
#
_entry.id   AF-A0A929Y1Z2-F1
#
_cell.length_a   1.000
_cell.length_b   1.000
_cell.length_c   1.000
_cell.angle_alpha   90.00
_cell.angle_beta   90.00
_cell.angle_gamma   90.00
#
_symmetry.space_group_name_H-M   'P 1'
#
loop_
_entity.id
_entity.type
_entity.pdbx_description
1 polymer ?
#
loop_
_entity_poly.entity_id
_entity_poly.type
_entity_poly.pdbx_seq_one_letter_code
_entity_poly.pdbx_strand_id
1 'polypeptide(L)'
;MDKAIIVYWSSTGNTEAMANAIADGVKAAGGTPELVFVDSVNVDELLAQPAFAIGCPAMGAEELDESVDSFVTEIEGKVSGKNILLFGSYDWGDGEWMRLWVERMQNAGANIIGGEGIIANLEPDEDAKAALEAAGKQLAAF
;
A
#
# COMPACT_ATOMS: atom_id res chain seq x y z
N MET A 1 14.28 -9.97 -1.76
CA MET A 1 14.45 -8.67 -1.08
C MET A 1 14.84 -8.87 0.38
N ASP A 2 15.76 -8.07 0.93
CA ASP A 2 16.18 -8.17 2.35
C ASP A 2 15.16 -7.50 3.31
N LYS A 3 14.48 -6.45 2.84
CA LYS A 3 13.56 -5.62 3.63
C LYS A 3 12.39 -5.15 2.77
N ALA A 4 11.15 -5.42 3.18
CA ALA A 4 9.94 -4.94 2.51
C ALA A 4 9.34 -3.77 3.28
N ILE A 5 9.36 -2.58 2.68
CA ILE A 5 8.83 -1.36 3.31
C ILE A 5 7.34 -1.25 3.00
N ILE A 6 6.54 -1.11 4.05
CA ILE A 6 5.08 -0.98 4.02
C ILE A 6 4.75 0.39 4.61
N VAL A 7 4.56 1.37 3.73
CA VAL A 7 4.16 2.72 4.12
C VAL A 7 2.65 2.76 4.32
N TYR A 8 2.15 3.38 5.39
CA TYR A 8 0.71 3.50 5.58
C TYR A 8 0.31 4.76 6.33
N TRP A 9 -0.95 5.14 6.16
CA TRP A 9 -1.68 6.04 7.03
C TRP A 9 -2.96 5.37 7.52
N SER A 10 -3.36 5.63 8.76
CA SER A 10 -4.61 5.11 9.31
C SER A 10 -5.16 6.04 10.38
N SER A 11 -6.47 6.31 10.33
CA SER A 11 -7.19 7.10 11.34
C SER A 11 -7.77 6.24 12.47
N THR A 12 -8.36 5.09 12.12
CA THR A 12 -9.09 4.21 13.07
C THR A 12 -8.41 2.86 13.29
N GLY A 13 -7.29 2.57 12.61
CA GLY A 13 -6.55 1.32 12.72
C GLY A 13 -6.92 0.25 11.70
N ASN A 14 -7.95 0.46 10.87
CA ASN A 14 -8.36 -0.53 9.85
C ASN A 14 -7.29 -0.76 8.78
N THR A 15 -6.80 0.31 8.13
CA THR A 15 -5.67 0.24 7.19
C THR A 15 -4.39 -0.26 7.88
N GLU A 16 -4.19 0.04 9.17
CA GLU A 16 -3.05 -0.50 9.92
C GLU A 16 -3.17 -2.02 10.12
N ALA A 17 -4.36 -2.54 10.42
CA ALA A 17 -4.60 -3.98 10.47
C ALA A 17 -4.31 -4.64 9.11
N MET A 18 -4.65 -3.95 8.01
CA MET A 18 -4.29 -4.41 6.66
C MET A 18 -2.77 -4.43 6.44
N ALA A 19 -2.04 -3.40 6.87
CA ALA A 19 -0.58 -3.35 6.79
C ALA A 19 0.09 -4.50 7.57
N ASN A 20 -0.47 -4.84 8.74
CA ASN A 20 0.00 -5.98 9.53
C ASN A 20 -0.21 -7.33 8.82
N ALA A 21 -1.33 -7.53 8.12
CA ALA A 21 -1.55 -8.74 7.32
C ALA A 21 -0.53 -8.86 6.17
N ILE A 22 -0.21 -7.75 5.49
CA ILE A 22 0.87 -7.74 4.48
C ILE A 22 2.21 -8.12 5.13
N ALA A 23 2.52 -7.54 6.30
CA ALA A 23 3.75 -7.81 7.02
C ALA A 23 3.87 -9.30 7.43
N ASP A 24 2.77 -9.93 7.83
CA ASP A 24 2.75 -11.36 8.14
C ASP A 24 2.96 -12.23 6.89
N GLY A 25 2.41 -11.80 5.75
CA GLY A 25 2.73 -12.36 4.44
C GLY A 25 4.22 -12.31 4.10
N VAL A 26 4.85 -11.15 4.29
CA VAL A 26 6.30 -10.95 4.09
C VAL A 26 7.11 -11.88 5.01
N LYS A 27 6.78 -11.93 6.31
CA LYS A 27 7.46 -12.81 7.28
C LYS A 27 7.33 -14.28 6.88
N ALA A 28 6.14 -14.70 6.44
CA ALA A 28 5.88 -16.07 6.00
C ALA A 28 6.70 -16.47 4.77
N ALA A 29 7.07 -15.50 3.91
CA ALA A 29 7.99 -15.69 2.79
C ALA A 29 9.47 -15.62 3.19
N GLY A 30 9.79 -15.40 4.47
CA GLY A 30 11.15 -15.27 4.98
C GLY A 30 11.76 -13.86 4.82
N GLY A 31 10.96 -12.87 4.43
CA GLY A 31 11.39 -11.48 4.34
C GLY A 31 11.26 -10.73 5.68
N THR A 32 11.85 -9.53 5.74
CA THR A 32 11.75 -8.64 6.91
C THR A 32 10.84 -7.46 6.58
N PRO A 33 9.59 -7.39 7.09
CA PRO A 33 8.74 -6.23 6.87
C PRO A 33 9.17 -5.07 7.77
N GLU A 34 9.05 -3.86 7.26
CA GLU A 34 9.10 -2.64 8.04
C GLU A 34 7.83 -1.83 7.79
N LEU A 35 7.02 -1.67 8.83
CA LEU A 35 5.84 -0.82 8.76
C LEU A 35 6.27 0.61 9.11
N VAL A 36 5.98 1.55 8.23
CA VAL A 36 6.38 2.95 8.35
C VAL A 36 5.15 3.83 8.20
N PHE A 37 4.88 4.67 9.18
CA PHE A 37 3.84 5.69 9.02
C PHE A 37 4.28 6.71 7.97
N VAL A 38 3.37 7.15 7.10
CA VAL A 38 3.71 8.00 5.94
C VAL A 38 4.50 9.26 6.32
N ASP A 39 4.16 9.91 7.43
CA ASP A 39 4.86 11.13 7.89
C ASP A 39 6.31 10.87 8.37
N SER A 40 6.68 9.60 8.58
CA SER A 40 8.02 9.19 9.04
C SER A 40 8.84 8.50 7.96
N VAL A 41 8.33 8.40 6.72
CA VAL A 41 9.01 7.67 5.65
C VAL A 41 10.25 8.40 5.17
N ASN A 42 11.35 7.65 5.02
CA ASN A 42 12.49 8.12 4.26
C ASN A 42 12.29 7.78 2.78
N VAL A 43 11.98 8.80 1.98
CA VAL A 43 11.67 8.65 0.55
C VAL A 43 12.84 8.06 -0.24
N ASP A 44 14.08 8.43 0.07
CA ASP A 44 15.26 7.91 -0.62
C ASP A 44 15.48 6.42 -0.32
N GLU A 45 15.30 6.01 0.93
CA GLU A 45 15.38 4.59 1.33
C GLU A 45 14.29 3.76 0.67
N LEU A 46 13.06 4.29 0.61
CA LEU A 46 11.94 3.64 -0.05
C LEU A 46 12.20 3.45 -1.55
N LEU A 47 12.62 4.52 -2.23
CA LEU A 47 12.86 4.50 -3.67
C LEU A 47 14.11 3.71 -4.06
N ALA A 48 14.98 3.36 -3.11
CA ALA A 48 16.05 2.40 -3.34
C ALA A 48 15.51 0.96 -3.53
N GLN A 49 14.32 0.64 -2.98
CA GLN A 49 13.73 -0.69 -3.11
C GLN A 49 13.13 -0.91 -4.51
N PRO A 50 13.20 -2.15 -5.07
CA PRO A 50 12.53 -2.49 -6.32
C PRO A 50 11.00 -2.63 -6.15
N ALA A 51 10.53 -2.86 -4.92
CA ALA A 51 9.12 -2.95 -4.59
C ALA A 51 8.82 -2.45 -3.17
N PHE A 52 7.61 -1.94 -2.95
CA PHE A 52 7.12 -1.49 -1.64
C PHE A 52 5.58 -1.46 -1.63
N ALA A 53 4.99 -1.29 -0.45
CA ALA A 53 3.54 -1.11 -0.30
C ALA A 53 3.19 0.29 0.20
N ILE A 54 2.04 0.84 -0.24
CA ILE A 54 1.48 2.10 0.26
C ILE A 54 0.01 1.89 0.63
N GLY A 55 -0.35 2.25 1.86
CA GLY A 55 -1.67 2.08 2.43
C GLY A 55 -2.35 3.41 2.77
N CYS A 56 -3.58 3.62 2.30
CA CYS A 56 -4.39 4.77 2.68
C CYS A 56 -5.89 4.42 2.64
N PRO A 57 -6.65 4.71 3.71
CA PRO A 57 -8.10 4.61 3.65
C PRO A 57 -8.69 5.66 2.72
N ALA A 58 -9.92 5.42 2.27
CA ALA A 58 -10.72 6.44 1.61
C ALA A 58 -11.04 7.58 2.59
N MET A 59 -10.84 8.82 2.16
CA MET A 59 -11.15 10.03 2.91
C MET A 59 -12.17 10.88 2.15
N GLY A 60 -12.97 11.65 2.89
CA GLY A 60 -13.92 12.60 2.29
C GLY A 60 -14.87 11.97 1.27
N ALA A 61 -14.73 12.39 0.02
CA ALA A 61 -15.50 11.88 -1.11
C ALA A 61 -14.59 11.08 -2.07
N GLU A 62 -14.13 9.90 -1.62
CA GLU A 62 -13.30 8.99 -2.42
C GLU A 62 -11.90 9.58 -2.74
N GLU A 63 -11.27 10.21 -1.75
CA GLU A 63 -9.95 10.84 -1.87
C GLU A 63 -8.90 10.14 -0.98
N LEU A 64 -7.62 10.39 -1.25
CA LEU A 64 -6.53 10.04 -0.34
C LEU A 64 -6.48 11.03 0.83
N ASP A 65 -5.92 10.60 1.96
CA ASP A 65 -5.52 11.53 3.02
C ASP A 65 -4.45 12.51 2.51
N GLU A 66 -4.48 13.75 2.98
CA GLU A 66 -3.57 14.82 2.54
C GLU A 66 -2.08 14.45 2.68
N SER A 67 -1.71 13.76 3.77
CA SER A 67 -0.32 13.30 3.97
C SER A 67 0.08 12.27 2.91
N VAL A 68 -0.83 11.37 2.55
CA VAL A 68 -0.56 10.35 1.53
C VAL A 68 -0.56 10.97 0.13
N ASP A 69 -1.49 11.87 -0.19
CA ASP A 69 -1.53 12.51 -1.50
C ASP A 69 -0.27 13.36 -1.77
N SER A 70 0.19 14.08 -0.75
CA SER A 70 1.45 14.84 -0.81
C SER A 70 2.65 13.91 -1.06
N PHE A 71 2.72 12.80 -0.31
CA PHE A 71 3.77 11.79 -0.49
C PHE A 71 3.73 11.12 -1.87
N VAL A 72 2.54 10.76 -2.36
CA VAL A 72 2.35 10.18 -3.70
C VAL A 72 2.84 11.15 -4.76
N THR A 73 2.47 12.43 -4.65
CA THR A 73 2.92 13.51 -5.54
C THR A 73 4.45 13.65 -5.55
N GLU A 74 5.10 13.52 -4.39
CA GLU A 74 6.56 13.60 -4.28
C GLU A 74 7.28 12.46 -5.03
N ILE A 75 6.74 11.23 -4.96
CA ILE A 75 7.37 10.06 -5.56
C ILE A 75 6.92 9.79 -7.00
N GLU A 76 5.83 10.39 -7.47
CA GLU A 76 5.18 10.10 -8.76
C GLU A 76 6.16 10.13 -9.94
N GLY A 77 7.06 11.12 -10.00
CA GLY A 77 8.08 11.21 -11.05
C GLY A 77 9.22 10.19 -10.97
N LYS A 78 9.25 9.33 -9.94
CA LYS A 78 10.37 8.44 -9.58
C LYS A 78 9.98 6.97 -9.49
N VAL A 79 8.71 6.62 -9.70
CA VAL A 79 8.19 5.25 -9.53
C VAL A 79 8.16 4.41 -10.82
N SER A 80 8.61 4.96 -11.95
CA SER A 80 8.65 4.22 -13.21
C SER A 80 9.48 2.92 -13.06
N GLY A 81 8.88 1.78 -13.39
CA GLY A 81 9.48 0.45 -13.28
C GLY A 81 9.49 -0.15 -11.87
N LYS A 82 8.99 0.56 -10.84
CA LYS A 82 8.82 0.04 -9.48
C LYS A 82 7.59 -0.85 -9.38
N ASN A 83 7.60 -1.80 -8.46
CA ASN A 83 6.43 -2.63 -8.15
C ASN A 83 5.77 -2.13 -6.86
N ILE A 84 4.53 -1.69 -6.95
CA ILE A 84 3.84 -1.04 -5.83
C ILE A 84 2.59 -1.84 -5.48
N LEU A 85 2.46 -2.22 -4.22
CA LEU A 85 1.23 -2.75 -3.67
C LEU A 85 0.42 -1.60 -3.07
N LEU A 86 -0.82 -1.41 -3.53
CA LEU A 86 -1.73 -0.41 -2.98
C LEU A 86 -2.81 -1.09 -2.14
N PHE A 87 -3.12 -0.52 -0.97
CA PHE A 87 -4.15 -1.05 -0.09
C PHE A 87 -4.85 0.03 0.74
N GLY A 88 -6.04 -0.26 1.27
CA GLY A 88 -6.75 0.71 2.10
C GLY A 88 -8.13 0.28 2.57
N SER A 89 -8.56 0.78 3.73
CA SER A 89 -9.93 0.58 4.19
C SER A 89 -10.88 1.69 3.74
N TYR A 90 -12.18 1.44 3.73
CA TYR A 90 -13.21 2.46 3.45
C TYR A 90 -14.46 2.24 4.29
N ASP A 91 -15.34 3.24 4.36
CA ASP A 91 -16.61 3.15 5.11
C ASP A 91 -17.81 3.22 4.16
N TRP A 92 -18.06 4.41 3.60
CA TRP A 92 -19.05 4.62 2.54
C TRP A 92 -18.34 4.79 1.20
N GLY A 93 -18.80 4.11 0.16
CA GLY A 93 -18.14 4.16 -1.15
C GLY A 93 -18.09 2.82 -1.85
N ASP A 94 -17.52 2.83 -3.06
CA ASP A 94 -17.43 1.65 -3.93
C ASP A 94 -15.99 1.35 -4.39
N GLY A 95 -15.00 2.07 -3.87
CA GLY A 95 -13.59 1.86 -4.24
C GLY A 95 -13.04 2.80 -5.29
N GLU A 96 -13.75 3.88 -5.65
CA GLU A 96 -13.28 4.85 -6.65
C GLU A 96 -11.92 5.44 -6.29
N TRP A 97 -11.67 5.77 -5.02
CA TRP A 97 -10.38 6.32 -4.56
C TRP A 97 -9.21 5.40 -4.94
N MET A 98 -9.40 4.09 -4.74
CA MET A 98 -8.37 3.10 -5.03
C MET A 98 -8.19 2.91 -6.54
N ARG A 99 -9.28 2.92 -7.31
CA ARG A 99 -9.21 2.80 -8.78
C ARG A 99 -8.47 3.99 -9.40
N LEU A 100 -8.79 5.21 -8.97
CA LEU A 100 -8.10 6.42 -9.41
C LEU A 100 -6.62 6.43 -8.98
N TRP A 101 -6.33 5.96 -7.76
CA TRP A 101 -4.95 5.88 -7.28
C TRP A 101 -4.11 4.85 -8.05
N VAL A 102 -4.68 3.67 -8.33
CA VAL A 102 -4.07 2.65 -9.21
C VAL A 102 -3.78 3.25 -10.58
N GLU A 103 -4.74 3.92 -11.21
CA GLU A 103 -4.57 4.56 -12.52
C GLU A 103 -3.44 5.60 -12.48
N ARG A 104 -3.41 6.46 -11.45
CA ARG A 104 -2.36 7.47 -11.27
C ARG A 104 -0.97 6.84 -11.22
N MET A 105 -0.78 5.79 -10.42
CA MET A 105 0.52 5.13 -10.26
C MET A 105 0.93 4.36 -11.53
N GLN A 106 -0.03 3.76 -12.25
CA GLN A 106 0.22 3.13 -13.54
C GLN A 106 0.62 4.15 -14.61
N ASN A 107 -0.03 5.32 -14.65
CA ASN A 107 0.30 6.42 -15.55
C ASN A 107 1.71 6.98 -15.26
N ALA A 108 2.17 6.93 -14.00
CA ALA A 108 3.53 7.22 -13.60
C ALA A 108 4.55 6.11 -13.97
N GLY A 109 4.08 5.00 -14.54
CA GLY A 109 4.90 3.88 -15.01
C GLY A 109 5.23 2.84 -13.94
N ALA A 110 4.54 2.84 -12.79
CA ALA A 110 4.68 1.78 -11.79
C ALA A 110 3.88 0.53 -12.19
N ASN A 111 4.35 -0.63 -11.77
CA ASN A 111 3.62 -1.88 -11.87
C ASN A 111 2.84 -2.10 -10.58
N ILE A 112 1.52 -2.29 -10.66
CA ILE A 112 0.70 -2.56 -9.47
C ILE A 112 0.71 -4.05 -9.18
N ILE A 113 1.19 -4.43 -7.99
CA ILE A 113 1.19 -5.81 -7.53
C ILE A 113 -0.26 -6.27 -7.38
N GLY A 114 -0.61 -7.37 -8.06
CA GLY A 114 -2.00 -7.85 -8.15
C GLY A 114 -2.82 -7.19 -9.26
N GLY A 115 -2.34 -6.13 -9.90
CA GLY A 115 -3.03 -5.40 -10.98
C GLY A 115 -4.11 -4.43 -10.50
N GLU A 116 -4.55 -4.56 -9.25
CA GLU A 116 -5.52 -3.70 -8.56
C GLU A 116 -5.05 -3.44 -7.12
N GLY A 117 -5.69 -2.47 -6.44
CA GLY A 117 -5.46 -2.24 -5.02
C GLY A 117 -6.36 -3.11 -4.16
N ILE A 118 -5.87 -3.53 -2.99
CA ILE A 118 -6.64 -4.36 -2.06
C ILE A 118 -7.43 -3.46 -1.10
N ILE A 119 -8.75 -3.56 -1.13
CA ILE A 119 -9.64 -2.75 -0.30
C ILE A 119 -10.42 -3.58 0.73
N ALA A 120 -10.71 -2.99 1.89
CA ALA A 120 -11.55 -3.60 2.93
C ALA A 120 -12.59 -2.61 3.44
N ASN A 121 -13.84 -3.03 3.59
CA ASN A 121 -14.86 -2.19 4.21
C ASN A 121 -14.72 -2.28 5.74
N LEU A 122 -14.36 -1.16 6.37
CA LEU A 122 -13.99 -1.07 7.78
C LEU A 122 -12.80 -2.01 8.11
N GLU A 123 -12.94 -2.82 9.15
CA GLU A 123 -11.90 -3.78 9.56
C GLU A 123 -11.78 -4.90 8.50
N PRO A 124 -10.57 -5.30 8.09
CA PRO A 124 -10.41 -6.36 7.12
C PRO A 124 -10.95 -7.69 7.65
N ASP A 125 -11.82 -8.33 6.88
CA ASP A 125 -12.27 -9.69 7.14
C ASP A 125 -11.19 -10.73 6.78
N GLU A 126 -11.50 -12.00 6.98
CA GLU A 126 -10.55 -13.09 6.73
C GLU A 126 -10.15 -13.22 5.26
N ASP A 127 -11.04 -12.91 4.32
CA ASP A 127 -10.74 -12.95 2.89
C ASP A 127 -9.81 -11.80 2.50
N ALA A 128 -10.06 -10.59 3.00
CA ALA A 128 -9.18 -9.44 2.83
C ALA A 128 -7.80 -9.69 3.45
N LYS A 129 -7.73 -10.24 4.67
CA LYS A 129 -6.47 -10.63 5.31
C LYS A 129 -5.70 -11.66 4.50
N ALA A 130 -6.37 -12.70 3.99
CA ALA A 130 -5.74 -13.72 3.16
C ALA A 130 -5.18 -13.13 1.85
N ALA A 131 -5.90 -12.20 1.22
CA ALA A 131 -5.42 -11.48 0.04
C ALA A 131 -4.19 -10.60 0.36
N LEU A 132 -4.21 -9.89 1.49
CA LEU A 132 -3.10 -9.05 1.96
C LEU A 132 -1.86 -9.88 2.31
N GLU A 133 -2.02 -11.03 2.98
CA GLU A 133 -0.93 -11.96 3.24
C GLU A 133 -0.33 -12.53 1.95
N ALA A 134 -1.18 -12.88 0.97
CA ALA A 134 -0.72 -13.35 -0.33
C ALA A 134 0.08 -12.26 -1.08
N ALA A 135 -0.41 -11.01 -1.06
CA ALA A 135 0.29 -9.88 -1.62
C ALA A 135 1.60 -9.57 -0.88
N GLY A 136 1.64 -9.73 0.45
CA GLY A 136 2.88 -9.63 1.23
C GLY A 136 3.93 -10.68 0.83
N LYS A 137 3.51 -11.92 0.57
CA LYS A 137 4.40 -12.96 0.03
C LYS A 137 4.95 -12.60 -1.34
N GLN A 138 4.11 -12.03 -2.21
CA GLN A 138 4.55 -11.56 -3.54
C GLN A 138 5.52 -10.38 -3.43
N LEU A 139 5.24 -9.43 -2.53
CA LEU A 139 6.10 -8.27 -2.28
C LEU A 139 7.52 -8.70 -1.87
N ALA A 140 7.63 -9.71 -0.99
CA ALA A 140 8.92 -10.24 -0.53
C ALA A 140 9.74 -10.93 -1.64
N ALA A 141 9.11 -11.31 -2.76
CA ALA A 141 9.75 -12.03 -3.86
C ALA A 141 10.49 -11.13 -4.87
N PHE A 142 10.30 -9.80 -4.78
CA PHE A 142 11.09 -8.82 -5.54
C PHE A 142 12.50 -8.64 -4.97
#